data_AF-A0A7X7KRM9-F1
#
_entry.id   AF-A0A7X7KRM9-F1
#
_cell.length_a   1.000
_cell.length_b   1.000
_cell.length_c   1.000
_cell.angle_alpha   90.00
_cell.angle_beta   90.00
_cell.angle_gamma   90.00
#
_symmetry.space_group_name_H-M   'P 1'
#
loop_
_entity.id
_entity.type
_entity.pdbx_description
1 polymer ?
#
loop_
_entity_poly.entity_id
_entity_poly.type
_entity_poly.pdbx_seq_one_letter_code
_entity_poly.pdbx_strand_id
1 'polypeptide(L)'
;YRRTCVQIDHGDGAAYVVDIFRAARGEERRDCLFHGPNQDVAATGIDLQPAADGALPESIAALGKNPRQAAGPAGAWSLRWTMADDYAFTAHTPAGSPDETVTVIDGWGQRDHRNSDRGTTLPYVLRSRPGTSPADAFVTLYEGARVGREVVRSAALLTPAGGAAADAVAIAVQTDRGVDLILSQGASLPMRVAWDGAEVTSDARLAVLHLPSTAAAAPFGVMIEGTALRHPSALTLRAPTPCLTGTIAAAAANAEGASWFDLAGTIPKGAALAGATLLTTGDDGIERAWPIRRQEEHDGVTRVFTQWNHEGFQAQPAMTWRLSSVVAASADTH
;
A
#
# COMPACT_ATOMS: atom_id res chain seq x y z
N TYR A 1 2.55 -7.93 -11.41
CA TYR A 1 1.63 -7.14 -10.57
C TYR A 1 2.40 -6.00 -9.93
N ARG A 2 1.72 -5.05 -9.28
CA ARG A 2 2.33 -4.04 -8.42
C ARG A 2 1.45 -3.83 -7.20
N ARG A 3 2.04 -3.64 -6.02
CA ARG A 3 1.30 -3.47 -4.76
C ARG A 3 1.74 -2.19 -4.06
N THR A 4 0.78 -1.45 -3.53
CA THR A 4 1.04 -0.29 -2.66
C THR A 4 0.36 -0.56 -1.33
N CYS A 5 1.14 -0.66 -0.26
CA CYS A 5 0.64 -0.77 1.11
C CYS A 5 0.98 0.50 1.86
N VAL A 6 -0.01 1.12 2.50
CA VAL A 6 0.16 2.37 3.25
C VAL A 6 -0.52 2.23 4.60
N GLN A 7 0.23 2.41 5.68
CA GLN A 7 -0.36 2.56 7.01
C GLN A 7 -0.73 4.03 7.22
N ILE A 8 -2.00 4.28 7.52
CA ILE A 8 -2.51 5.59 7.91
C ILE A 8 -2.65 5.56 9.44
N ASP A 9 -1.81 6.34 10.11
CA ASP A 9 -1.75 6.43 11.57
C ASP A 9 -2.31 7.77 12.02
N HIS A 10 -3.38 7.72 12.83
CA HIS A 10 -4.05 8.87 13.43
C HIS A 10 -3.61 9.10 14.89
N GLY A 11 -2.57 8.40 15.36
CA GLY A 11 -2.11 8.43 16.75
C GLY A 11 -2.97 7.56 17.67
N ASP A 12 -2.58 7.43 18.95
CA ASP A 12 -3.34 6.72 20.00
C ASP A 12 -3.75 5.27 19.67
N GLY A 13 -2.99 4.60 18.81
CA GLY A 13 -3.30 3.24 18.34
C GLY A 13 -4.44 3.17 17.33
N ALA A 14 -4.90 4.32 16.83
CA ALA A 14 -5.91 4.46 15.79
C ALA A 14 -5.23 4.46 14.42
N ALA A 15 -5.15 3.29 13.79
CA ALA A 15 -4.51 3.15 12.49
C ALA A 15 -5.19 2.08 11.64
N TYR A 16 -5.06 2.22 10.33
CA TYR A 16 -5.46 1.20 9.36
C TYR A 16 -4.43 1.12 8.22
N VAL A 17 -4.42 0.00 7.50
CA VAL A 17 -3.56 -0.23 6.34
C VAL A 17 -4.40 -0.26 5.09
N VAL A 18 -4.08 0.57 4.10
CA VAL A 18 -4.61 0.47 2.75
C VAL A 18 -3.69 -0.42 1.92
N ASP A 19 -4.25 -1.45 1.31
CA ASP A 19 -3.59 -2.30 0.32
C ASP A 19 -4.22 -2.09 -1.05
N ILE A 20 -3.39 -1.71 -2.02
CA ILE A 20 -3.77 -1.49 -3.41
C ILE A 20 -2.96 -2.45 -4.26
N PHE A 21 -3.56 -3.60 -4.59
CA PHE A 21 -2.95 -4.63 -5.42
C PHE A 21 -3.41 -4.49 -6.88
N ARG A 22 -2.45 -4.26 -7.77
CA ARG A 22 -2.67 -4.03 -9.21
C ARG A 22 -2.18 -5.21 -10.04
N ALA A 23 -3.05 -5.75 -10.88
CA ALA A 23 -2.73 -6.85 -11.79
C ALA A 23 -3.07 -6.47 -13.24
N ALA A 24 -2.10 -6.61 -14.15
CA ALA A 24 -2.22 -6.25 -15.57
C ALA A 24 -2.07 -7.45 -16.53
N ARG A 25 -1.69 -8.63 -16.01
CA ARG A 25 -1.62 -9.90 -16.74
C ARG A 25 -2.62 -10.88 -16.14
N GLY A 26 -2.81 -12.04 -16.77
CA GLY A 26 -3.83 -13.00 -16.38
C GLY A 26 -5.14 -12.66 -17.08
N GLU A 27 -5.17 -12.89 -18.39
CA GLU A 27 -6.24 -12.52 -19.32
C GLU A 27 -7.53 -13.29 -19.00
N GLU A 28 -7.40 -14.55 -18.59
CA GLU A 28 -8.53 -15.38 -18.17
C GLU A 28 -9.07 -14.93 -16.80
N ARG A 29 -8.17 -14.76 -15.82
CA ARG A 29 -8.53 -14.45 -14.44
C ARG A 29 -7.40 -13.76 -13.70
N ARG A 30 -7.77 -12.83 -12.83
CA ARG A 30 -6.90 -12.18 -11.85
C ARG A 30 -7.43 -12.44 -10.45
N ASP A 31 -6.53 -12.88 -9.59
CA ASP A 31 -6.83 -13.29 -8.22
C ASP A 31 -6.02 -12.46 -7.23
N CYS A 32 -6.70 -11.89 -6.24
CA CYS A 32 -6.08 -11.31 -5.04
C CYS A 32 -6.44 -12.19 -3.85
N LEU A 33 -5.43 -12.80 -3.23
CA LEU A 33 -5.57 -13.68 -2.07
C LEU A 33 -4.99 -13.01 -0.82
N PHE A 34 -5.75 -13.04 0.26
CA PHE A 34 -5.25 -12.77 1.61
C PHE A 34 -5.83 -13.78 2.60
N HIS A 35 -5.19 -13.93 3.76
CA HIS A 35 -5.65 -14.86 4.80
C HIS A 35 -6.20 -14.09 5.99
N GLY A 36 -7.32 -14.55 6.54
CA GLY A 36 -7.83 -14.06 7.82
C GLY A 36 -7.14 -14.76 9.00
N PRO A 37 -7.23 -14.17 10.21
CA PRO A 37 -6.52 -14.66 11.40
C PRO A 37 -7.12 -15.95 11.99
N ASN A 38 -8.41 -16.21 11.80
CA ASN A 38 -9.12 -17.39 12.33
C ASN A 38 -10.43 -17.63 11.55
N GLN A 39 -11.16 -18.72 11.86
CA GLN A 39 -12.38 -19.11 11.15
C GLN A 39 -13.67 -18.39 11.59
N ASP A 40 -13.61 -17.61 12.69
CA ASP A 40 -14.75 -16.82 13.17
C ASP A 40 -14.84 -15.52 12.36
N VAL A 41 -15.44 -15.64 11.18
CA VAL A 41 -15.58 -14.54 10.22
C VAL A 41 -17.05 -14.18 10.02
N ALA A 42 -17.37 -12.90 10.25
CA ALA A 42 -18.65 -12.30 9.91
C ALA A 42 -18.52 -11.46 8.64
N ALA A 43 -19.43 -11.66 7.69
CA ALA A 43 -19.49 -10.89 6.45
C ALA A 43 -20.57 -9.79 6.54
N THR A 44 -20.32 -8.65 5.91
CA THR A 44 -21.29 -7.55 5.77
C THR A 44 -21.22 -7.00 4.36
N GLY A 45 -22.37 -6.70 3.75
CA GLY A 45 -22.46 -6.20 2.37
C GLY A 45 -22.33 -7.28 1.28
N ILE A 46 -22.03 -8.52 1.67
CA ILE A 46 -22.08 -9.71 0.81
C ILE A 46 -22.77 -10.85 1.54
N ASP A 47 -23.35 -11.76 0.75
CA ASP A 47 -23.96 -13.00 1.24
C ASP A 47 -23.14 -14.19 0.74
N LEU A 48 -22.37 -14.81 1.65
CA LEU A 48 -21.48 -15.91 1.33
C LEU A 48 -22.26 -17.23 1.36
N GLN A 49 -22.45 -17.83 0.20
CA GLN A 49 -23.16 -19.10 0.04
C GLN A 49 -22.19 -20.25 -0.24
N PRO A 50 -22.44 -21.49 0.19
CA PRO A 50 -21.63 -22.64 -0.20
C PRO A 50 -21.46 -22.70 -1.73
N ALA A 51 -20.23 -22.89 -2.20
CA ALA A 51 -19.98 -23.03 -3.63
C ALA A 51 -20.61 -24.34 -4.13
N ALA A 52 -21.20 -24.30 -5.32
CA ALA A 52 -21.72 -25.52 -5.96
C ALA A 52 -20.58 -26.48 -6.32
N ASP A 53 -20.87 -27.78 -6.33
CA ASP A 53 -19.89 -28.80 -6.70
C ASP A 53 -19.32 -28.54 -8.10
N GLY A 54 -17.99 -28.49 -8.20
CA GLY A 54 -17.28 -28.23 -9.46
C GLY A 54 -17.32 -26.77 -9.95
N ALA A 55 -17.89 -25.84 -9.18
CA ALA A 55 -17.96 -24.42 -9.58
C ALA A 55 -16.61 -23.69 -9.50
N LEU A 56 -15.68 -24.21 -8.69
CA LEU A 56 -14.35 -23.63 -8.54
C LEU A 56 -13.36 -24.23 -9.53
N PRO A 57 -12.50 -23.41 -10.15
CA PRO A 57 -11.36 -23.92 -10.91
C PRO A 57 -10.43 -24.75 -10.01
N GLU A 58 -9.81 -25.78 -10.58
CA GLU A 58 -9.01 -26.76 -9.84
C GLU A 58 -7.93 -26.11 -8.96
N SER A 59 -7.27 -25.07 -9.47
CA SER A 59 -6.25 -24.31 -8.74
C SER A 59 -6.76 -23.63 -7.47
N ILE A 60 -8.05 -23.26 -7.43
CA ILE A 60 -8.70 -22.66 -6.27
C ILE A 60 -9.29 -23.73 -5.36
N ALA A 61 -9.89 -24.78 -5.92
CA ALA A 61 -10.38 -25.92 -5.15
C ALA A 61 -9.25 -26.62 -4.37
N ALA A 62 -8.03 -26.64 -4.93
CA ALA A 62 -6.84 -27.20 -4.28
C ALA A 62 -6.35 -26.41 -3.05
N LEU A 63 -6.84 -25.18 -2.83
CA LEU A 63 -6.41 -24.35 -1.70
C LEU A 63 -6.97 -24.83 -0.35
N GLY A 64 -8.10 -25.54 -0.33
CA GLY A 64 -8.72 -25.95 0.93
C GLY A 64 -10.11 -26.54 0.79
N LYS A 65 -10.88 -26.47 1.88
CA LYS A 65 -12.23 -27.07 1.99
C LYS A 65 -13.31 -26.01 2.19
N ASN A 66 -14.57 -26.43 2.15
CA ASN A 66 -15.75 -25.63 2.46
C ASN A 66 -15.78 -24.26 1.76
N PRO A 67 -15.59 -24.22 0.42
CA PRO A 67 -15.62 -22.96 -0.30
C PRO A 67 -17.00 -22.28 -0.17
N ARG A 68 -16.97 -20.98 0.13
CA ARG A 68 -18.15 -20.11 0.17
C ARG A 68 -17.94 -18.94 -0.78
N GLN A 69 -18.93 -18.61 -1.61
CA GLN A 69 -18.84 -17.60 -2.64
C GLN A 69 -19.91 -16.52 -2.51
N ALA A 70 -19.54 -15.30 -2.89
CA ALA A 70 -20.45 -14.21 -3.20
C ALA A 70 -20.06 -13.63 -4.57
N ALA A 71 -20.98 -13.65 -5.52
CA ALA A 71 -20.76 -13.12 -6.87
C ALA A 71 -21.31 -11.70 -6.98
N GLY A 72 -20.55 -10.83 -7.65
CA GLY A 72 -20.94 -9.48 -8.02
C GLY A 72 -21.38 -8.61 -6.84
N PRO A 73 -20.50 -8.34 -5.84
CA PRO A 73 -20.82 -7.44 -4.75
C PRO A 73 -21.22 -6.06 -5.31
N ALA A 74 -22.49 -5.67 -5.12
CA ALA A 74 -23.06 -4.44 -5.67
C ALA A 74 -22.58 -3.17 -4.95
N GLY A 75 -21.97 -3.31 -3.77
CA GLY A 75 -21.51 -2.21 -2.94
C GLY A 75 -20.27 -2.56 -2.12
N ALA A 76 -19.90 -1.67 -1.21
CA ALA A 76 -18.83 -1.93 -0.26
C ALA A 76 -19.19 -3.11 0.65
N TRP A 77 -18.18 -3.88 1.04
CA TRP A 77 -18.34 -5.05 1.90
C TRP A 77 -17.17 -5.19 2.86
N SER A 78 -17.36 -5.98 3.91
CA SER A 78 -16.30 -6.26 4.88
C SER A 78 -16.37 -7.67 5.42
N LEU A 79 -15.21 -8.16 5.84
CA LEU A 79 -15.06 -9.37 6.65
C LEU A 79 -14.46 -8.96 8.00
N ARG A 80 -15.14 -9.34 9.08
CA ARG A 80 -14.74 -9.04 10.46
C ARG A 80 -14.45 -10.34 11.20
N TRP A 81 -13.31 -10.38 11.86
CA TRP A 81 -12.88 -11.47 12.72
C TRP A 81 -12.88 -11.03 14.18
N THR A 82 -13.50 -11.83 15.03
CA THR A 82 -13.37 -11.68 16.48
C THR A 82 -12.03 -12.24 16.92
N MET A 83 -11.33 -11.51 17.78
CA MET A 83 -10.06 -11.90 18.37
C MET A 83 -10.20 -11.89 19.90
N ALA A 84 -9.20 -12.44 20.61
CA ALA A 84 -9.17 -12.39 22.08
C ALA A 84 -9.10 -10.94 22.60
N ASP A 85 -9.42 -10.76 23.88
CA ASP A 85 -9.28 -9.49 24.63
C ASP A 85 -10.05 -8.30 24.02
N ASP A 86 -11.30 -8.54 23.60
CA ASP A 86 -12.19 -7.55 22.97
C ASP A 86 -11.53 -6.84 21.78
N TYR A 87 -10.80 -7.60 20.97
CA TYR A 87 -10.15 -7.10 19.76
C TYR A 87 -10.85 -7.64 18.52
N ALA A 88 -10.86 -6.83 17.46
CA ALA A 88 -11.38 -7.21 16.16
C ALA A 88 -10.37 -6.88 15.07
N PHE A 89 -10.36 -7.72 14.04
CA PHE A 89 -9.68 -7.44 12.78
C PHE A 89 -10.72 -7.34 11.69
N THR A 90 -10.72 -6.28 10.90
CA THR A 90 -11.68 -6.07 9.82
C THR A 90 -10.94 -5.77 8.52
N ALA A 91 -11.32 -6.50 7.47
CA ALA A 91 -10.95 -6.18 6.10
C ALA A 91 -12.14 -5.49 5.43
N HIS A 92 -12.02 -4.20 5.12
CA HIS A 92 -13.02 -3.43 4.40
C HIS A 92 -12.64 -3.34 2.92
N THR A 93 -13.59 -3.56 2.04
CA THR A 93 -13.43 -3.40 0.59
C THR A 93 -14.44 -2.37 0.10
N PRO A 94 -14.00 -1.25 -0.49
CA PRO A 94 -14.92 -0.29 -1.09
C PRO A 94 -15.66 -0.93 -2.27
N ALA A 95 -16.78 -0.32 -2.70
CA ALA A 95 -17.51 -0.78 -3.88
C ALA A 95 -16.55 -0.90 -5.06
N GLY A 96 -16.37 -2.13 -5.53
CA GLY A 96 -15.40 -2.50 -6.55
C GLY A 96 -16.07 -2.71 -7.91
N SER A 97 -15.58 -3.71 -8.62
CA SER A 97 -16.15 -4.11 -9.90
C SER A 97 -17.30 -5.11 -9.69
N PRO A 98 -18.43 -4.97 -10.39
CA PRO A 98 -19.57 -5.87 -10.27
C PRO A 98 -19.32 -7.27 -10.85
N ASP A 99 -18.20 -7.49 -11.54
CA ASP A 99 -17.74 -8.80 -12.02
C ASP A 99 -16.80 -9.51 -11.03
N GLU A 100 -16.59 -8.95 -9.84
CA GLU A 100 -15.82 -9.59 -8.78
C GLU A 100 -16.58 -10.78 -8.18
N THR A 101 -15.87 -11.88 -7.96
CA THR A 101 -16.33 -12.98 -7.10
C THR A 101 -15.43 -13.05 -5.88
N VAL A 102 -16.05 -13.03 -4.69
CA VAL A 102 -15.37 -13.26 -3.42
C VAL A 102 -15.54 -14.73 -3.06
N THR A 103 -14.45 -15.44 -2.82
CA THR A 103 -14.45 -16.83 -2.36
C THR A 103 -13.71 -16.93 -1.04
N VAL A 104 -14.33 -17.51 -0.02
CA VAL A 104 -13.71 -17.84 1.27
C VAL A 104 -13.54 -19.36 1.36
N ILE A 105 -12.32 -19.83 1.56
CA ILE A 105 -11.96 -21.25 1.60
C ILE A 105 -11.23 -21.56 2.90
N ASP A 106 -11.50 -22.70 3.51
CA ASP A 106 -10.78 -23.16 4.69
C ASP A 106 -9.46 -23.81 4.24
N GLY A 107 -8.43 -22.98 4.07
CA GLY A 107 -7.12 -23.37 3.59
C GLY A 107 -6.19 -23.79 4.72
N TRP A 108 -5.14 -24.55 4.39
CA TRP A 108 -4.10 -24.91 5.35
C TRP A 108 -3.36 -23.64 5.80
N GLY A 109 -3.16 -23.48 7.10
CA GLY A 109 -2.46 -22.32 7.65
C GLY A 109 -1.44 -22.68 8.72
N GLN A 110 -0.46 -21.80 8.90
CA GLN A 110 0.54 -21.86 9.95
C GLN A 110 0.58 -20.48 10.61
N ARG A 111 0.24 -20.39 11.91
CA ARG A 111 0.18 -19.10 12.63
C ARG A 111 1.49 -18.71 13.28
N ASP A 112 2.43 -19.64 13.45
CA ASP A 112 3.76 -19.34 14.00
C ASP A 112 4.91 -20.04 13.25
N HIS A 113 6.09 -19.44 13.30
CA HIS A 113 7.30 -19.98 12.66
C HIS A 113 7.80 -21.31 13.26
N ARG A 114 7.26 -21.73 14.42
CA ARG A 114 7.63 -22.97 15.12
C ARG A 114 6.76 -24.15 14.73
N ASN A 115 5.77 -23.96 13.86
CA ASN A 115 4.81 -24.99 13.47
C ASN A 115 4.03 -25.57 14.67
N SER A 116 3.80 -24.77 15.71
CA SER A 116 3.13 -25.30 16.92
C SER A 116 1.66 -25.65 16.68
N ASP A 117 1.09 -25.17 15.58
CA ASP A 117 -0.31 -25.31 15.20
C ASP A 117 -0.51 -26.08 13.88
N ARG A 118 0.40 -27.01 13.53
CA ARG A 118 0.29 -27.87 12.34
C ARG A 118 -1.10 -28.51 12.20
N GLY A 119 -1.71 -28.34 11.04
CA GLY A 119 -3.05 -28.86 10.73
C GLY A 119 -4.17 -27.84 10.97
N THR A 120 -3.84 -26.66 11.48
CA THR A 120 -4.76 -25.52 11.55
C THR A 120 -5.21 -25.09 10.15
N THR A 121 -6.48 -24.70 10.06
CA THR A 121 -7.01 -24.02 8.88
C THR A 121 -7.20 -22.52 9.15
N LEU A 122 -6.98 -21.73 8.11
CA LEU A 122 -7.23 -20.29 8.08
C LEU A 122 -8.18 -19.98 6.92
N PRO A 123 -9.04 -18.96 7.03
CA PRO A 123 -9.86 -18.55 5.91
C PRO A 123 -8.97 -17.86 4.87
N TYR A 124 -8.95 -18.44 3.68
CA TYR A 124 -8.34 -17.88 2.48
C TYR A 124 -9.43 -17.05 1.79
N VAL A 125 -9.25 -15.74 1.74
CA VAL A 125 -10.16 -14.82 1.06
C VAL A 125 -9.59 -14.50 -0.29
N LEU A 126 -10.22 -15.05 -1.33
CA LEU A 126 -9.89 -14.83 -2.71
C LEU A 126 -10.87 -13.84 -3.33
N ARG A 127 -10.35 -12.81 -3.97
CA ARG A 127 -11.11 -11.88 -4.80
C ARG A 127 -10.69 -12.10 -6.24
N SER A 128 -11.62 -12.54 -7.07
CA SER A 128 -11.37 -12.95 -8.46
C SER A 128 -12.15 -12.08 -9.42
N ARG A 129 -11.51 -11.69 -10.54
CA ARG A 129 -12.15 -10.98 -11.65
C ARG A 129 -11.64 -11.51 -12.99
N PRO A 130 -12.44 -11.45 -14.07
CA PRO A 130 -11.95 -11.64 -15.43
C PRO A 130 -10.85 -10.62 -15.78
N GLY A 131 -9.83 -11.03 -16.52
CA GLY A 131 -8.70 -10.17 -16.90
C GLY A 131 -8.95 -9.27 -18.11
N THR A 132 -10.13 -8.65 -18.21
CA THR A 132 -10.58 -7.93 -19.41
C THR A 132 -10.08 -6.49 -19.49
N SER A 133 -9.72 -5.88 -18.35
CA SER A 133 -9.17 -4.52 -18.29
C SER A 133 -7.65 -4.48 -18.48
N PRO A 134 -7.05 -3.38 -18.99
CA PRO A 134 -5.60 -3.24 -19.08
C PRO A 134 -4.87 -3.45 -17.73
N ALA A 135 -5.51 -3.05 -16.64
CA ALA A 135 -5.12 -3.38 -15.27
C ALA A 135 -6.35 -3.36 -14.35
N ASP A 136 -6.37 -4.24 -13.36
CA ASP A 136 -7.34 -4.22 -12.26
C ASP A 136 -6.65 -3.82 -10.96
N ALA A 137 -7.37 -3.08 -10.12
CA ALA A 137 -6.97 -2.78 -8.75
C ALA A 137 -7.92 -3.46 -7.77
N PHE A 138 -7.35 -4.28 -6.88
CA PHE A 138 -8.00 -4.80 -5.69
C PHE A 138 -7.59 -3.92 -4.52
N VAL A 139 -8.56 -3.18 -3.97
CA VAL A 139 -8.36 -2.30 -2.81
C VAL A 139 -8.96 -2.96 -1.59
N THR A 140 -8.17 -3.11 -0.54
CA THR A 140 -8.62 -3.59 0.78
C THR A 140 -8.03 -2.71 1.86
N LEU A 141 -8.84 -2.29 2.83
CA LEU A 141 -8.39 -1.62 4.04
C LEU A 141 -8.40 -2.63 5.18
N TYR A 142 -7.30 -2.77 5.90
CA TYR A 142 -7.18 -3.64 7.06
C TYR A 142 -7.10 -2.81 8.32
N GLU A 143 -7.97 -3.08 9.27
CA GLU A 143 -8.02 -2.42 10.57
C GLU A 143 -7.98 -3.48 11.67
N GLY A 144 -7.05 -3.34 12.60
CA GLY A 144 -7.09 -4.05 13.87
C GLY A 144 -7.39 -3.04 14.97
N ALA A 145 -8.45 -3.24 15.74
CA ALA A 145 -8.81 -2.33 16.83
C ALA A 145 -9.50 -3.08 17.96
N ARG A 146 -9.45 -2.49 19.16
CA ARG A 146 -10.37 -2.91 20.24
C ARG A 146 -11.81 -2.62 19.81
N VAL A 147 -12.74 -3.48 20.19
CA VAL A 147 -14.16 -3.31 19.92
C VAL A 147 -14.63 -1.96 20.48
N GLY A 148 -15.27 -1.15 19.64
CA GLY A 148 -15.70 0.21 19.95
C GLY A 148 -14.62 1.30 19.74
N ARG A 149 -13.42 0.93 19.28
CA ARG A 149 -12.30 1.83 18.96
C ARG A 149 -11.88 1.76 17.50
N GLU A 150 -12.71 1.14 16.65
CA GLU A 150 -12.55 1.17 15.19
C GLU A 150 -12.56 2.61 14.68
N VAL A 151 -11.66 2.94 13.75
CA VAL A 151 -11.55 4.26 13.13
C VAL A 151 -12.24 4.31 11.77
N VAL A 152 -12.16 3.25 10.96
CA VAL A 152 -12.73 3.21 9.60
C VAL A 152 -14.27 3.13 9.68
N ARG A 153 -14.95 4.08 9.02
CA ARG A 153 -16.42 4.12 8.94
C ARG A 153 -16.93 3.72 7.57
N SER A 154 -16.27 4.21 6.51
CA SER A 154 -16.54 3.80 5.14
C SER A 154 -15.35 4.09 4.24
N ALA A 155 -15.31 3.43 3.09
CA ALA A 155 -14.37 3.74 2.02
C ALA A 155 -15.10 3.76 0.68
N ALA A 156 -14.71 4.70 -0.18
CA ALA A 156 -15.23 4.84 -1.54
C ALA A 156 -14.09 5.00 -2.53
N LEU A 157 -14.18 4.32 -3.67
CA LEU A 157 -13.32 4.61 -4.81
C LEU A 157 -13.82 5.88 -5.51
N LEU A 158 -12.89 6.78 -5.80
CA LEU A 158 -13.15 7.99 -6.58
C LEU A 158 -12.58 7.80 -7.99
N THR A 159 -13.13 8.51 -8.97
CA THR A 159 -12.68 8.43 -10.36
C THR A 159 -11.48 9.35 -10.59
N PRO A 160 -10.27 8.81 -10.86
CA PRO A 160 -9.13 9.63 -11.25
C PRO A 160 -9.34 10.22 -12.66
N ALA A 161 -8.88 11.45 -12.86
CA ALA A 161 -8.93 12.15 -14.12
C ALA A 161 -7.62 12.93 -14.38
N GLY A 162 -7.56 13.69 -15.48
CA GLY A 162 -6.49 14.68 -15.69
C GLY A 162 -5.17 14.13 -16.22
N GLY A 163 -5.17 12.98 -16.91
CA GLY A 163 -3.96 12.35 -17.42
C GLY A 163 -3.34 11.33 -16.46
N ALA A 164 -4.10 10.91 -15.45
CA ALA A 164 -3.68 9.91 -14.48
C ALA A 164 -3.25 8.61 -15.18
N ALA A 165 -2.33 7.87 -14.57
CA ALA A 165 -1.93 6.57 -15.09
C ALA A 165 -3.14 5.62 -15.22
N ALA A 166 -3.07 4.67 -16.15
CA ALA A 166 -4.12 3.66 -16.32
C ALA A 166 -4.36 2.80 -15.07
N ASP A 167 -3.39 2.74 -14.16
CA ASP A 167 -3.44 2.02 -12.90
C ASP A 167 -3.69 2.94 -11.69
N ALA A 168 -4.13 4.18 -11.92
CA ALA A 168 -4.45 5.13 -10.87
C ALA A 168 -5.64 4.68 -10.02
N VAL A 169 -5.52 4.89 -8.72
CA VAL A 169 -6.53 4.58 -7.71
C VAL A 169 -6.65 5.78 -6.78
N ALA A 170 -7.87 6.24 -6.56
CA ALA A 170 -8.20 7.28 -5.60
C ALA A 170 -9.24 6.73 -4.61
N ILE A 171 -9.00 6.93 -3.31
CA ILE A 171 -9.81 6.36 -2.24
C ILE A 171 -10.14 7.47 -1.25
N ALA A 172 -11.41 7.69 -0.98
CA ALA A 172 -11.86 8.45 0.18
C ALA A 172 -12.18 7.48 1.31
N VAL A 173 -11.63 7.73 2.50
CA VAL A 173 -11.89 6.94 3.71
C VAL A 173 -12.46 7.86 4.77
N GLN A 174 -13.71 7.62 5.15
CA GLN A 174 -14.31 8.30 6.29
C GLN A 174 -13.85 7.60 7.56
N THR A 175 -13.33 8.38 8.49
CA THR A 175 -12.92 7.92 9.82
C THR A 175 -13.70 8.67 10.90
N ASP A 176 -13.54 8.27 12.16
CA ASP A 176 -14.03 9.07 13.29
C ASP A 176 -13.17 10.31 13.59
N ARG A 177 -11.99 10.41 12.96
CA ARG A 177 -11.06 11.54 13.08
C ARG A 177 -11.17 12.55 11.95
N GLY A 178 -11.82 12.20 10.85
CA GLY A 178 -11.91 13.04 9.67
C GLY A 178 -12.12 12.23 8.40
N VAL A 179 -11.60 12.73 7.28
CA VAL A 179 -11.65 12.04 5.99
C VAL A 179 -10.26 12.02 5.38
N ASP A 180 -9.82 10.83 4.99
CA ASP A 180 -8.56 10.61 4.30
C ASP A 180 -8.80 10.47 2.80
N LEU A 181 -8.02 11.19 1.99
CA LEU A 181 -7.89 10.98 0.56
C LEU A 181 -6.55 10.31 0.28
N ILE A 182 -6.58 9.11 -0.29
CA ILE A 182 -5.39 8.38 -0.75
C ILE A 182 -5.41 8.36 -2.28
N LEU A 183 -4.35 8.89 -2.89
CA LEU A 183 -4.11 8.87 -4.34
C LEU A 183 -2.89 8.00 -4.62
N SER A 184 -3.00 7.02 -5.52
CA SER A 184 -1.88 6.14 -5.84
C SER A 184 -1.86 5.75 -7.31
N GLN A 185 -0.69 5.76 -7.93
CA GLN A 185 -0.52 5.38 -9.34
C GLN A 185 0.88 4.88 -9.67
N GLY A 186 1.00 4.29 -10.86
CA GLY A 186 2.21 3.65 -11.35
C GLY A 186 3.38 4.63 -11.54
N ALA A 187 3.10 5.80 -12.07
CA ALA A 187 4.11 6.79 -12.43
C ALA A 187 3.77 8.15 -11.84
N SER A 188 4.76 9.03 -11.73
CA SER A 188 4.51 10.43 -11.40
C SER A 188 3.90 11.10 -12.63
N LEU A 189 2.56 11.19 -12.65
CA LEU A 189 1.75 11.74 -13.74
C LEU A 189 0.64 12.61 -13.16
N PRO A 190 0.18 13.67 -13.85
CA PRO A 190 -0.91 14.49 -13.35
C PRO A 190 -2.18 13.68 -13.07
N MET A 191 -2.76 13.85 -11.88
CA MET A 191 -4.01 13.25 -11.43
C MET A 191 -4.90 14.33 -10.84
N ARG A 192 -6.19 14.25 -11.15
CA ARG A 192 -7.24 15.09 -10.57
C ARG A 192 -8.36 14.23 -10.04
N VAL A 193 -8.92 14.61 -8.91
CA VAL A 193 -10.04 13.90 -8.27
C VAL A 193 -11.01 14.91 -7.68
N ALA A 194 -12.30 14.73 -7.95
CA ALA A 194 -13.35 15.46 -7.26
C ALA A 194 -13.54 14.85 -5.86
N TRP A 195 -13.28 15.63 -4.82
CA TRP A 195 -13.35 15.21 -3.43
C TRP A 195 -13.67 16.40 -2.52
N ASP A 196 -14.54 16.17 -1.53
CA ASP A 196 -14.97 17.19 -0.56
C ASP A 196 -15.48 18.51 -1.21
N GLY A 197 -16.22 18.39 -2.31
CA GLY A 197 -16.74 19.56 -3.05
C GLY A 197 -15.66 20.37 -3.80
N ALA A 198 -14.42 19.88 -3.83
CA ALA A 198 -13.28 20.51 -4.48
C ALA A 198 -12.63 19.58 -5.53
N GLU A 199 -11.79 20.16 -6.39
CA GLU A 199 -10.86 19.39 -7.22
C GLU A 199 -9.51 19.33 -6.51
N VAL A 200 -9.09 18.12 -6.11
CA VAL A 200 -7.75 17.85 -5.61
C VAL A 200 -6.86 17.43 -6.76
N THR A 201 -5.64 17.98 -6.80
CA THR A 201 -4.66 17.65 -7.84
C THR A 201 -3.37 17.13 -7.23
N SER A 202 -2.77 16.14 -7.86
CA SER A 202 -1.41 15.68 -7.53
C SER A 202 -0.75 15.02 -8.72
N ASP A 203 0.58 15.06 -8.80
CA ASP A 203 1.37 14.29 -9.76
C ASP A 203 2.15 13.14 -9.10
N ALA A 204 1.86 12.86 -7.82
CA ALA A 204 2.62 11.89 -7.04
C ALA A 204 2.29 10.45 -7.38
N ARG A 205 3.25 9.53 -7.14
CA ARG A 205 2.96 8.08 -7.15
C ARG A 205 2.14 7.65 -5.94
N LEU A 206 2.31 8.34 -4.81
CA LEU A 206 1.44 8.22 -3.64
C LEU A 206 1.25 9.62 -3.04
N ALA A 207 0.01 9.99 -2.77
CA ALA A 207 -0.32 11.13 -1.94
C ALA A 207 -1.41 10.75 -0.94
N VAL A 208 -1.32 11.28 0.26
CA VAL A 208 -2.32 11.16 1.32
C VAL A 208 -2.65 12.56 1.80
N LEU A 209 -3.93 12.87 1.94
CA LEU A 209 -4.43 14.10 2.53
C LEU A 209 -5.49 13.77 3.56
N HIS A 210 -5.29 14.20 4.79
CA HIS A 210 -6.25 14.10 5.87
C HIS A 210 -6.93 15.46 6.08
N LEU A 211 -8.27 15.46 6.06
CA LEU A 211 -9.10 16.57 6.52
C LEU A 211 -9.71 16.19 7.88
N PRO A 212 -9.29 16.82 8.99
CA PRO A 212 -9.82 16.52 10.30
C PRO A 212 -11.32 16.82 10.42
N SER A 213 -12.01 16.07 11.28
CA SER A 213 -13.43 16.29 11.59
C SER A 213 -13.68 17.56 12.41
N THR A 214 -12.64 18.14 13.01
CA THR A 214 -12.72 19.33 13.86
C THR A 214 -11.86 20.45 13.29
N ALA A 215 -12.38 21.68 13.31
CA ALA A 215 -11.66 22.86 12.84
C ALA A 215 -10.44 23.24 13.72
N ALA A 216 -10.31 22.62 14.90
CA ALA A 216 -9.17 22.84 15.79
C ALA A 216 -7.91 22.08 15.37
N ALA A 217 -8.05 21.05 14.52
CA ALA A 217 -6.93 20.30 13.98
C ALA A 217 -6.63 20.77 12.55
N ALA A 218 -5.34 20.90 12.23
CA ALA A 218 -4.90 21.24 10.89
C ALA A 218 -5.02 20.04 9.93
N PRO A 219 -5.42 20.27 8.66
CA PRO A 219 -5.17 19.33 7.59
C PRO A 219 -3.72 18.87 7.55
N PHE A 220 -3.50 17.59 7.27
CA PHE A 220 -2.17 17.00 7.13
C PHE A 220 -2.06 16.31 5.78
N GLY A 221 -0.89 16.38 5.14
CA GLY A 221 -0.67 15.65 3.91
C GLY A 221 0.74 15.12 3.78
N VAL A 222 0.85 14.05 3.00
CA VAL A 222 2.09 13.41 2.60
C VAL A 222 2.06 13.20 1.09
N MET A 223 3.19 13.43 0.44
CA MET A 223 3.39 13.18 -0.97
C MET A 223 4.72 12.44 -1.17
N ILE A 224 4.68 11.35 -1.93
CA ILE A 224 5.83 10.54 -2.30
C ILE A 224 5.94 10.49 -3.81
N GLU A 225 7.11 10.91 -4.31
CA GLU A 225 7.42 10.93 -5.74
C GLU A 225 6.44 11.70 -6.60
N GLY A 226 6.25 12.96 -6.23
CA GLY A 226 5.55 14.00 -6.99
C GLY A 226 6.19 15.36 -6.75
N THR A 227 5.79 16.36 -7.53
CA THR A 227 6.16 17.76 -7.36
C THR A 227 5.07 18.59 -6.72
N ALA A 228 3.82 18.13 -6.73
CA ALA A 228 2.70 18.83 -6.11
C ALA A 228 1.58 17.92 -5.59
N LEU A 229 1.01 18.32 -4.44
CA LEU A 229 -0.31 17.89 -3.95
C LEU A 229 -1.06 19.17 -3.56
N ARG A 230 -2.28 19.36 -4.06
CA ARG A 230 -3.05 20.59 -3.85
C ARG A 230 -4.51 20.28 -3.55
N HIS A 231 -4.95 20.73 -2.38
CA HIS A 231 -6.33 21.02 -2.07
C HIS A 231 -6.53 22.54 -2.06
N PRO A 232 -7.54 23.09 -2.75
CA PRO A 232 -7.64 24.53 -2.99
C PRO A 232 -7.75 25.37 -1.71
N SER A 233 -8.37 24.83 -0.66
CA SER A 233 -8.62 25.53 0.60
C SER A 233 -7.91 24.96 1.82
N ALA A 234 -7.24 23.81 1.71
CA ALA A 234 -6.78 23.05 2.89
C ALA A 234 -5.26 22.90 2.96
N LEU A 235 -4.59 22.51 1.87
CA LEU A 235 -3.16 22.21 1.90
C LEU A 235 -2.54 22.29 0.49
N THR A 236 -1.30 22.77 0.42
CA THR A 236 -0.46 22.63 -0.77
C THR A 236 0.92 22.13 -0.36
N LEU A 237 1.33 20.99 -0.91
CA LEU A 237 2.70 20.49 -0.82
C LEU A 237 3.43 20.70 -2.15
N ARG A 238 4.74 20.95 -2.07
CA ARG A 238 5.60 21.13 -3.23
C ARG A 238 6.94 20.42 -3.02
N ALA A 239 7.45 19.81 -4.08
CA ALA A 239 8.83 19.34 -4.15
C ALA A 239 9.48 19.84 -5.45
N PRO A 240 10.79 20.12 -5.46
CA PRO A 240 11.47 20.58 -6.68
C PRO A 240 11.58 19.49 -7.75
N THR A 241 11.60 18.22 -7.35
CA THR A 241 11.65 17.04 -8.22
C THR A 241 10.89 15.89 -7.55
N PRO A 242 10.27 14.97 -8.30
CA PRO A 242 9.63 13.79 -7.70
C PRO A 242 10.67 12.81 -7.12
N CYS A 243 11.86 12.72 -7.71
CA CYS A 243 12.91 11.85 -7.20
C CYS A 243 14.29 12.38 -7.58
N LEU A 244 15.29 11.99 -6.79
CA LEU A 244 16.69 12.09 -7.19
C LEU A 244 17.06 10.76 -7.85
N THR A 245 17.85 10.83 -8.92
CA THR A 245 18.24 9.64 -9.69
C THR A 245 19.69 9.75 -10.15
N GLY A 246 20.31 8.60 -10.40
CA GLY A 246 21.65 8.55 -10.98
C GLY A 246 22.13 7.12 -11.21
N THR A 247 23.45 6.96 -11.33
CA THR A 247 24.12 5.68 -11.53
C THR A 247 24.93 5.28 -10.29
N ILE A 248 25.17 3.98 -10.13
CA ILE A 248 26.06 3.48 -9.09
C ILE A 248 27.50 3.61 -9.59
N ALA A 249 28.33 4.39 -8.90
CA ALA A 249 29.74 4.55 -9.23
C ALA A 249 30.58 3.36 -8.73
N ALA A 250 30.30 2.93 -7.51
CA ALA A 250 30.92 1.77 -6.88
C ALA A 250 29.99 1.21 -5.81
N ALA A 251 30.23 -0.04 -5.41
CA ALA A 251 29.55 -0.67 -4.29
C ALA A 251 30.48 -1.65 -3.60
N ALA A 252 30.25 -1.88 -2.30
CA ALA A 252 30.88 -2.98 -1.58
C ALA A 252 29.86 -3.74 -0.75
N ALA A 253 30.03 -5.06 -0.69
CA ALA A 253 29.23 -5.95 0.13
C ALA A 253 30.08 -6.49 1.27
N ASN A 254 29.64 -6.22 2.51
CA ASN A 254 30.22 -6.71 3.75
C ASN A 254 31.75 -6.48 3.89
N ALA A 255 32.23 -5.34 3.41
CA ALA A 255 33.60 -4.89 3.62
C ALA A 255 33.74 -4.45 5.08
N GLU A 256 34.39 -5.28 5.90
CA GLU A 256 34.63 -5.02 7.34
C GLU A 256 33.34 -4.73 8.13
N GLY A 257 32.25 -5.43 7.80
CA GLY A 257 30.95 -5.24 8.44
C GLY A 257 30.11 -4.08 7.91
N ALA A 258 30.54 -3.44 6.82
CA ALA A 258 29.79 -2.41 6.12
C ALA A 258 29.42 -2.83 4.70
N SER A 259 28.26 -2.38 4.23
CA SER A 259 27.85 -2.48 2.83
C SER A 259 27.35 -1.13 2.36
N TRP A 260 27.75 -0.72 1.16
CA TRP A 260 27.50 0.64 0.67
C TRP A 260 27.38 0.75 -0.84
N PHE A 261 26.81 1.87 -1.27
CA PHE A 261 26.76 2.35 -2.65
C PHE A 261 27.34 3.76 -2.74
N ASP A 262 28.22 3.97 -3.70
CA ASP A 262 28.69 5.30 -4.10
C ASP A 262 27.76 5.80 -5.20
N LEU A 263 27.04 6.89 -4.89
CA LEU A 263 26.00 7.44 -5.75
C LEU A 263 26.59 8.48 -6.69
N ALA A 264 26.64 8.18 -7.99
CA ALA A 264 26.90 9.18 -9.02
C ALA A 264 25.59 9.84 -9.44
N GLY A 265 25.53 11.17 -9.37
CA GLY A 265 24.36 11.97 -9.72
C GLY A 265 24.30 13.26 -8.92
N THR A 266 23.27 14.09 -9.15
CA THR A 266 23.09 15.34 -8.39
C THR A 266 22.29 15.05 -7.14
N ILE A 267 22.95 15.08 -5.99
CA ILE A 267 22.32 15.05 -4.66
C ILE A 267 22.43 16.46 -4.07
N PRO A 268 21.32 17.08 -3.61
CA PRO A 268 21.39 18.41 -3.00
C PRO A 268 22.36 18.43 -1.82
N LYS A 269 23.22 19.45 -1.78
CA LYS A 269 24.18 19.61 -0.70
C LYS A 269 23.46 19.69 0.65
N GLY A 270 23.90 18.88 1.61
CA GLY A 270 23.29 18.81 2.93
C GLY A 270 22.00 18.00 3.01
N ALA A 271 21.62 17.26 1.96
CA ALA A 271 20.49 16.33 2.03
C ALA A 271 20.72 15.27 3.11
N ALA A 272 19.79 15.14 4.05
CA ALA A 272 19.76 14.07 5.03
C ALA A 272 19.08 12.84 4.41
N LEU A 273 19.87 11.84 4.02
CA LEU A 273 19.43 10.58 3.40
C LEU A 273 19.34 9.44 4.41
N ALA A 274 20.02 9.51 5.55
CA ALA A 274 19.87 8.52 6.61
C ALA A 274 18.41 8.43 7.09
N GLY A 275 17.87 7.22 7.16
CA GLY A 275 16.45 6.95 7.42
C GLY A 275 15.58 6.88 6.16
N ALA A 276 16.05 7.35 5.00
CA ALA A 276 15.37 7.16 3.73
C ALA A 276 15.63 5.75 3.16
N THR A 277 14.92 5.43 2.07
CA THR A 277 15.09 4.18 1.32
C THR A 277 15.75 4.48 -0.02
N LEU A 278 16.92 3.89 -0.26
CA LEU A 278 17.56 3.85 -1.58
C LEU A 278 16.90 2.76 -2.42
N LEU A 279 16.42 3.11 -3.60
CA LEU A 279 15.98 2.14 -4.59
C LEU A 279 17.08 1.97 -5.63
N THR A 280 17.49 0.73 -5.90
CA THR A 280 18.53 0.41 -6.88
C THR A 280 18.02 -0.56 -7.92
N THR A 281 18.42 -0.39 -9.17
CA THR A 281 18.05 -1.32 -10.25
C THR A 281 19.29 -2.04 -10.77
N GLY A 282 19.23 -3.38 -10.78
CA GLY A 282 20.27 -4.25 -11.34
C GLY A 282 20.28 -4.28 -12.86
N ASP A 283 21.27 -4.95 -13.44
CA ASP A 283 21.31 -5.31 -14.86
C ASP A 283 20.16 -6.26 -15.26
N ASP A 284 19.68 -7.05 -14.29
CA ASP A 284 18.47 -7.87 -14.36
C ASP A 284 17.16 -7.06 -14.44
N GLY A 285 17.21 -5.74 -14.32
CA GLY A 285 16.04 -4.87 -14.33
C GLY A 285 15.18 -4.95 -13.06
N ILE A 286 15.66 -5.62 -12.00
CA ILE A 286 14.95 -5.77 -10.73
C ILE A 286 15.29 -4.58 -9.83
N GLU A 287 14.25 -3.85 -9.39
CA GLU A 287 14.37 -2.81 -8.36
C GLU A 287 14.45 -3.46 -6.97
N ARG A 288 15.40 -2.99 -6.16
CA ARG A 288 15.65 -3.43 -4.78
C ARG A 288 15.64 -2.22 -3.86
N ALA A 289 15.13 -2.39 -2.65
CA ALA A 289 14.99 -1.32 -1.67
C ALA A 289 15.95 -1.53 -0.49
N TRP A 290 16.67 -0.48 -0.12
CA TRP A 290 17.66 -0.49 0.93
C TRP A 290 17.43 0.64 1.93
N PRO A 291 17.22 0.33 3.22
CA PRO A 291 17.25 1.35 4.26
C PRO A 291 18.64 1.99 4.32
N ILE A 292 18.71 3.31 4.23
CA ILE A 292 19.96 4.06 4.36
C ILE A 292 20.23 4.25 5.85
N ARG A 293 21.27 3.57 6.35
CA ARG A 293 21.67 3.58 7.76
C ARG A 293 22.56 4.76 8.09
N ARG A 294 23.38 5.17 7.12
CA ARG A 294 24.38 6.22 7.25
C ARG A 294 24.71 6.77 5.87
N GLN A 295 25.20 7.99 5.81
CA GLN A 295 25.80 8.57 4.60
C GLN A 295 27.13 9.25 4.93
N GLU A 296 28.02 9.29 3.97
CA GLU A 296 29.29 10.01 4.03
C GLU A 296 29.58 10.68 2.68
N GLU A 297 30.33 11.78 2.71
CA GLU A 297 30.94 12.33 1.50
C GLU A 297 32.39 11.82 1.40
N HIS A 298 32.75 11.25 0.25
CA HIS A 298 34.08 10.73 -0.02
C HIS A 298 34.49 11.11 -1.45
N ASP A 299 35.56 11.87 -1.62
CA ASP A 299 36.06 12.35 -2.92
C ASP A 299 34.99 13.03 -3.80
N GLY A 300 34.06 13.78 -3.17
CA GLY A 300 32.96 14.44 -3.87
C GLY A 300 31.82 13.52 -4.30
N VAL A 301 31.85 12.24 -3.90
CA VAL A 301 30.79 11.26 -4.09
C VAL A 301 30.03 11.06 -2.78
N THR A 302 28.70 10.91 -2.87
CA THR A 302 27.89 10.54 -1.71
C THR A 302 27.89 9.01 -1.57
N ARG A 303 28.50 8.51 -0.51
CA ARG A 303 28.43 7.10 -0.11
C ARG A 303 27.24 6.90 0.83
N VAL A 304 26.36 5.97 0.51
CA VAL A 304 25.25 5.56 1.38
C VAL A 304 25.45 4.13 1.85
N PHE A 305 25.30 3.91 3.16
CA PHE A 305 25.48 2.61 3.78
C PHE A 305 24.13 1.92 3.99
N THR A 306 24.01 0.70 3.47
CA THR A 306 22.87 -0.19 3.69
C THR A 306 23.11 -1.15 4.85
N GLN A 307 24.39 -1.34 5.20
CA GLN A 307 24.85 -2.03 6.40
C GLN A 307 26.00 -1.24 7.02
N TRP A 308 26.01 -1.11 8.34
CA TRP A 308 27.07 -0.45 9.11
C TRP A 308 27.21 -1.12 10.47
N ASN A 309 28.45 -1.34 10.94
CA ASN A 309 28.73 -2.07 12.18
C ASN A 309 28.00 -3.43 12.26
N HIS A 310 28.01 -4.20 11.17
CA HIS A 310 27.30 -5.47 11.02
C HIS A 310 25.77 -5.42 11.06
N GLU A 311 25.17 -4.23 11.17
CA GLU A 311 23.71 -4.06 11.18
C GLU A 311 23.19 -3.53 9.84
N GLY A 312 22.18 -4.19 9.28
CA GLY A 312 21.53 -3.81 8.02
C GLY A 312 21.66 -4.88 6.95
N PHE A 313 21.58 -4.49 5.69
CA PHE A 313 21.49 -5.41 4.55
C PHE A 313 22.70 -5.30 3.64
N GLN A 314 23.19 -6.44 3.18
CA GLN A 314 24.31 -6.50 2.25
C GLN A 314 23.90 -5.99 0.87
N ALA A 315 24.64 -5.00 0.37
CA ALA A 315 24.45 -4.43 -0.95
C ALA A 315 24.58 -5.52 -2.03
N GLN A 316 23.72 -5.45 -3.05
CA GLN A 316 23.78 -6.32 -4.23
C GLN A 316 24.19 -5.50 -5.46
N PRO A 317 24.72 -6.14 -6.52
CA PRO A 317 25.05 -5.45 -7.76
C PRO A 317 23.87 -4.60 -8.28
N ALA A 318 24.17 -3.36 -8.63
CA ALA A 318 23.19 -2.40 -9.12
C ALA A 318 23.85 -1.41 -10.09
N MET A 319 23.06 -0.92 -11.05
CA MET A 319 23.51 -0.02 -12.11
C MET A 319 23.00 1.41 -11.90
N THR A 320 21.74 1.55 -11.49
CA THR A 320 21.10 2.85 -11.25
C THR A 320 20.53 2.92 -9.85
N TRP A 321 20.34 4.16 -9.38
CA TRP A 321 19.69 4.44 -8.12
C TRP A 321 18.62 5.51 -8.26
N ARG A 322 17.69 5.49 -7.30
CA ARG A 322 16.59 6.41 -7.15
C ARG A 322 16.31 6.64 -5.66
N LEU A 323 16.13 7.90 -5.29
CA LEU A 323 15.68 8.32 -3.97
C LEU A 323 14.36 9.06 -4.11
N SER A 324 13.33 8.52 -3.46
CA SER A 324 11.99 9.09 -3.45
C SER A 324 12.00 10.44 -2.75
N SER A 325 11.49 11.50 -3.39
CA SER A 325 11.19 12.72 -2.65
C SER A 325 9.94 12.49 -1.81
N VAL A 326 10.04 12.77 -0.51
CA VAL A 326 8.94 12.68 0.45
C VAL A 326 8.73 14.05 1.05
N VAL A 327 7.52 14.58 0.92
CA VAL A 327 7.12 15.84 1.53
C VAL A 327 5.92 15.56 2.42
N ALA A 328 6.01 15.94 3.69
CA ALA A 328 4.93 15.85 4.65
C ALA A 328 4.79 17.19 5.38
N ALA A 329 3.57 17.69 5.54
CA ALA A 329 3.31 18.89 6.32
C ALA A 329 1.85 18.92 6.82
N SER A 330 1.65 19.56 7.97
CA SER A 330 0.36 20.09 8.38
C SER A 330 0.19 21.50 7.80
N ALA A 331 -1.04 21.91 7.52
CA ALA A 331 -1.34 23.33 7.35
C ALA A 331 -1.05 24.05 8.67
N ASP A 332 -0.53 25.27 8.62
CA ASP A 332 -0.42 26.09 9.82
C ASP A 332 -1.84 26.42 10.32
N THR A 333 -2.17 26.06 11.57
CA THR A 333 -3.39 26.60 12.20
C THR A 333 -3.14 28.09 12.46
N HIS A 334 -3.76 28.94 11.66
CA HIS A 334 -3.78 30.39 11.88
C HIS A 334 -4.58 30.77 13.12
#